data_AF-A0A2H4U4I1-F1
#
_entry.id   AF-A0A2H4U4I1-F1
#
_cell.length_a   1.000
_cell.length_b   1.000
_cell.length_c   1.000
_cell.angle_alpha   90.00
_cell.angle_beta   90.00
_cell.angle_gamma   90.00
#
_symmetry.space_group_name_H-M   'P 1'
#
loop_
_entity.id
_entity.type
_entity.pdbx_description
1 polymer ?
#
loop_
_entity_poly.entity_id
_entity_poly.type
_entity_poly.pdbx_seq_one_letter_code
_entity_poly.pdbx_strand_id
1 'polypeptide(L)'
;MTRSRLKLDSKEVVAIKNYQKTNLKIHLFIKKSDDEGKDFYYMGQVEPFDFIQTTIKSKDRDLPIVNIKYNLHIPVKDELYDYFENKI
;
A
#
# COMPACT_ATOMS: atom_id res chain seq x y z
N MET A 1 2.01 3.11 -2.35
CA MET A 1 1.74 4.26 -3.25
C MET A 1 0.35 4.07 -3.87
N THR A 2 -0.44 5.13 -4.02
CA THR A 2 -1.72 5.06 -4.75
C THR A 2 -1.52 5.01 -6.26
N ARG A 3 -2.58 4.71 -7.03
CA ARG A 3 -2.59 4.99 -8.47
C ARG A 3 -2.34 6.49 -8.75
N SER A 4 -1.89 6.79 -9.96
CA SER A 4 -1.67 8.17 -10.40
C SER A 4 -2.97 8.98 -10.44
N ARG A 5 -2.83 10.32 -10.37
CA ARG A 5 -3.92 11.30 -10.36
C ARG A 5 -4.77 11.30 -9.09
N LEU A 6 -4.19 10.85 -7.97
CA LEU A 6 -4.82 10.91 -6.65
C LEU A 6 -4.10 11.91 -5.76
N LYS A 7 -4.89 12.62 -4.96
CA LYS A 7 -4.49 13.65 -4.00
C LYS A 7 -5.11 13.35 -2.63
N LEU A 8 -4.69 14.06 -1.59
CA LEU A 8 -5.19 13.87 -0.22
C LEU A 8 -6.72 14.06 -0.09
N ASP A 9 -7.31 14.88 -0.94
CA ASP A 9 -8.74 15.18 -1.00
C ASP A 9 -9.53 14.23 -1.93
N SER A 10 -8.85 13.32 -2.62
CA SER A 10 -9.51 12.34 -3.48
C SER A 10 -10.33 11.36 -2.63
N LYS A 11 -11.54 11.03 -3.09
CA LYS A 11 -12.52 10.19 -2.37
C LYS A 11 -11.91 8.89 -1.82
N GLU A 12 -11.10 8.21 -2.61
CA GLU A 12 -10.41 6.96 -2.20
C GLU A 12 -9.44 7.19 -1.04
N VAL A 13 -8.64 8.26 -1.09
CA VAL A 13 -7.67 8.60 -0.03
C VAL A 13 -8.38 9.04 1.24
N VAL A 14 -9.44 9.83 1.11
CA VAL A 14 -10.29 10.26 2.23
C VAL A 14 -10.98 9.07 2.90
N ALA A 15 -11.41 8.06 2.13
CA ALA A 15 -11.97 6.82 2.70
C ALA A 15 -10.95 6.07 3.55
N ILE A 16 -9.72 5.90 3.05
CA ILE A 16 -8.62 5.26 3.80
C ILE A 16 -8.27 6.09 5.04
N LYS A 17 -8.21 7.42 4.93
CA LYS A 17 -7.92 8.30 6.07
C LYS A 17 -8.99 8.24 7.16
N ASN A 18 -10.26 8.04 6.79
CA ASN A 18 -11.39 7.92 7.71
C ASN A 18 -11.72 6.46 8.07
N TYR A 19 -10.77 5.53 7.93
CA TYR A 19 -11.04 4.10 8.11
C TYR A 19 -11.68 3.77 9.48
N GLN A 20 -11.23 4.42 10.57
CA GLN A 20 -11.79 4.23 11.91
C GLN A 20 -13.24 4.69 12.01
N LYS A 21 -13.59 5.82 11.38
CA LYS A 21 -14.97 6.37 11.40
C LYS A 21 -15.96 5.52 10.63
N THR A 22 -15.47 4.83 9.60
CA THR A 22 -16.29 4.01 8.69
C THR A 22 -16.20 2.52 9.00
N ASN A 23 -15.38 2.14 9.99
CA ASN A 23 -15.02 0.76 10.28
C ASN A 23 -14.47 0.00 9.05
N LEU A 24 -13.77 0.71 8.16
CA LEU A 24 -13.12 0.12 6.99
C LEU A 24 -11.92 -0.70 7.44
N LYS A 25 -11.94 -2.01 7.13
CA LYS A 25 -10.82 -2.92 7.35
C LYS A 25 -9.92 -2.93 6.12
N ILE A 26 -8.62 -2.73 6.32
CA ILE A 26 -7.63 -2.68 5.24
C ILE A 26 -6.76 -3.92 5.34
N HIS A 27 -6.74 -4.72 4.27
CA HIS A 27 -6.04 -6.00 4.19
C HIS A 27 -4.89 -5.90 3.19
N LEU A 28 -3.72 -6.45 3.55
CA LEU A 28 -2.52 -6.37 2.73
C LEU A 28 -2.26 -7.71 2.02
N PHE A 29 -2.05 -7.62 0.70
CA PHE A 29 -1.66 -8.73 -0.17
C PHE A 29 -0.39 -8.32 -0.92
N ILE A 30 0.64 -9.18 -0.90
CA ILE A 30 1.94 -8.92 -1.52
C ILE A 30 2.26 -10.03 -2.52
N LYS A 31 2.93 -9.67 -3.61
CA LYS A 31 3.54 -10.58 -4.57
C LYS A 31 4.97 -10.13 -4.82
N LYS A 32 5.92 -11.06 -4.99
CA LYS A 32 7.34 -10.69 -5.13
C LYS A 32 7.66 -10.28 -6.56
N SER A 33 7.05 -10.92 -7.55
CA SER A 33 7.13 -10.51 -8.96
C SER A 33 5.81 -10.74 -9.70
N ASP A 34 5.51 -9.93 -10.71
CA ASP A 34 4.36 -10.14 -11.59
C ASP A 34 4.39 -11.48 -12.34
N ASP A 35 5.55 -12.13 -12.43
CA ASP A 35 5.74 -13.41 -13.13
C ASP A 35 5.39 -14.66 -12.28
N GLU A 36 5.18 -14.54 -10.96
CA GLU A 36 4.94 -15.71 -10.07
C GLU A 36 3.53 -16.31 -10.16
N GLY A 37 2.75 -16.00 -11.19
CA GLY A 37 1.38 -16.50 -11.36
C GLY A 37 0.29 -15.53 -10.85
N LYS A 38 -0.84 -16.05 -10.33
CA LYS A 38 -1.98 -15.21 -9.90
C LYS A 38 -2.11 -15.09 -8.38
N ASP A 39 -1.31 -15.84 -7.63
CA ASP A 39 -1.45 -15.94 -6.19
C ASP A 39 -0.73 -14.79 -5.47
N PHE A 40 -1.25 -14.46 -4.29
CA PHE A 40 -0.73 -13.42 -3.42
C PHE A 40 -0.49 -13.98 -2.02
N TYR A 41 0.53 -13.44 -1.34
CA TYR A 41 0.76 -13.67 0.06
C TYR A 41 -0.09 -12.70 0.88
N TYR A 42 -0.99 -13.24 1.70
CA TYR A 42 -1.81 -12.44 2.60
C TYR A 42 -1.02 -12.12 3.89
N MET A 43 -0.92 -10.82 4.21
CA MET A 43 -0.12 -10.30 5.32
C MET A 43 -0.97 -9.84 6.52
N GLY A 44 -2.27 -10.08 6.51
CA GLY A 44 -3.16 -9.67 7.58
C GLY A 44 -3.75 -8.27 7.40
N GLN A 45 -4.38 -7.78 8.48
CA GLN A 45 -4.93 -6.43 8.55
C GLN A 45 -3.83 -5.41 8.85
N VAL A 46 -3.97 -4.22 8.28
CA VAL A 46 -3.04 -3.11 8.46
C VAL A 46 -3.78 -1.81 8.79
N GLU A 47 -3.06 -0.88 9.40
CA GLU A 47 -3.55 0.45 9.77
C GLU A 47 -2.69 1.55 9.15
N PRO A 48 -3.27 2.51 8.40
CA PRO A 48 -2.53 3.63 7.84
C PRO A 48 -2.15 4.61 8.96
N PHE A 49 -0.90 5.07 8.96
CA PHE A 49 -0.42 6.03 9.96
C PHE A 49 0.19 7.31 9.38
N ASP A 50 0.50 7.35 8.08
CA ASP A 50 1.11 8.52 7.44
C ASP A 50 0.65 8.64 5.98
N PHE A 51 0.43 9.87 5.51
CA PHE A 51 -0.09 10.19 4.17
C PHE A 51 0.72 11.34 3.57
N ILE A 52 1.52 11.05 2.56
CA ILE A 52 2.44 12.00 1.94
C ILE A 52 2.03 12.18 0.48
N GLN A 53 1.52 13.37 0.14
CA GLN A 53 1.26 13.71 -1.26
C GLN A 53 2.56 14.09 -1.97
N THR A 54 2.76 13.56 -3.16
CA THR A 54 3.90 13.89 -4.03
C THR A 54 3.52 13.68 -5.50
N THR A 55 4.49 13.62 -6.40
CA THR A 55 4.27 13.36 -7.83
C THR A 55 5.11 12.19 -8.34
N ILE A 56 4.64 11.57 -9.42
CA ILE A 56 5.43 10.66 -10.26
C ILE A 56 5.58 11.27 -11.65
N LYS A 57 6.72 11.02 -12.31
CA LYS A 57 6.92 11.42 -13.70
C LYS A 57 6.08 10.55 -14.63
N SER A 58 5.33 11.19 -15.51
CA SER A 58 4.74 10.60 -16.72
C SER A 58 5.38 11.24 -17.94
N LYS A 59 5.17 10.66 -19.14
CA LYS A 59 5.77 11.11 -20.41
C LYS A 59 5.80 12.63 -20.59
N ASP A 60 4.69 13.30 -20.29
CA ASP A 60 4.51 14.73 -20.60
C ASP A 60 4.30 15.62 -19.37
N ARG A 61 4.13 15.05 -18.17
CA ARG A 61 3.84 15.81 -16.95
C ARG A 61 4.02 14.99 -15.67
N ASP A 62 4.14 15.70 -14.57
CA ASP A 62 4.05 15.13 -13.23
C ASP A 62 2.59 14.85 -12.85
N LEU A 63 2.34 13.63 -12.38
CA LEU A 63 1.01 13.19 -11.93
C LEU A 63 1.00 13.08 -10.40
N PRO A 64 -0.02 13.62 -9.71
CA PRO A 64 -0.07 13.53 -8.26
C PRO A 64 -0.34 12.10 -7.81
N ILE A 65 0.29 11.73 -6.70
CA ILE A 65 0.10 10.46 -5.99
C ILE A 65 0.08 10.73 -4.49
N VAL A 66 -0.37 9.74 -3.72
CA VAL A 66 -0.23 9.72 -2.27
C VAL A 66 0.54 8.45 -1.87
N ASN A 67 1.62 8.64 -1.12
CA ASN A 67 2.28 7.56 -0.39
C ASN A 67 1.60 7.39 0.96
N ILE A 68 1.16 6.17 1.25
CA ILE A 68 0.50 5.83 2.50
C ILE A 68 1.39 4.80 3.19
N LYS A 69 1.79 5.08 4.43
CA LYS A 69 2.51 4.12 5.27
C LYS A 69 1.51 3.38 6.16
N TYR A 70 1.77 2.10 6.35
CA TYR A 70 0.90 1.19 7.10
C TYR A 70 1.70 0.46 8.17
N ASN A 71 1.05 0.22 9.31
CA ASN A 71 1.52 -0.72 10.33
C ASN A 71 0.81 -2.05 10.13
N LEU A 72 1.56 -3.15 10.16
CA LEU A 72 0.96 -4.48 10.24
C LEU A 72 0.53 -4.77 11.68
N HIS A 73 -0.66 -5.35 11.85
CA HIS A 73 -1.13 -5.76 13.18
C HIS A 73 -0.34 -6.95 13.71
N ILE A 74 0.13 -7.81 12.81
CA ILE A 74 0.91 -9.01 13.09
C ILE A 74 2.22 -8.88 12.33
N PRO A 75 3.39 -9.01 12.99
CA PRO A 75 4.66 -9.03 12.30
C PRO A 75 4.72 -10.08 11.19
N VAL A 76 5.41 -9.77 10.10
CA VAL A 76 5.68 -10.75 9.04
C VAL A 76 6.62 -11.83 9.61
N LYS A 77 6.38 -13.09 9.24
CA LYS A 77 7.30 -14.19 9.60
C LYS A 77 8.66 -13.94 8.95
N ASP A 78 9.74 -14.21 9.68
CA ASP A 78 11.11 -13.98 9.22
C ASP A 78 11.38 -14.63 7.85
N GLU A 79 10.96 -15.88 7.65
CA GLU A 79 11.11 -16.60 6.38
C GLU A 79 10.46 -15.87 5.19
N LEU A 80 9.26 -15.31 5.39
CA LEU A 80 8.57 -14.53 4.36
C LEU A 80 9.27 -13.20 4.13
N TYR A 81 9.72 -12.55 5.20
CA TYR A 81 10.47 -11.30 5.09
C TYR A 81 11.77 -11.49 4.29
N ASP A 82 12.55 -12.52 4.62
CA ASP A 82 13.79 -12.85 3.91
C ASP A 82 13.54 -13.20 2.44
N TYR A 83 12.43 -13.90 2.16
CA TYR A 83 11.99 -14.19 0.79
C TYR A 83 11.73 -12.91 -0.03
N PHE A 84 11.03 -11.92 0.54
CA PHE A 84 10.74 -10.66 -0.16
C PHE A 84 11.96 -9.74 -0.29
N GLU A 85 12.86 -9.78 0.69
CA GLU A 85 14.09 -8.95 0.72
C GLU A 85 15.27 -9.57 -0.05
N ASN A 86 15.08 -10.74 -0.67
CA ASN A 86 16.14 -11.49 -1.36
C ASN A 86 17.37 -11.75 -0.47
N LYS A 87 17.13 -12.09 0.80
CA LYS A 87 18.17 -12.47 1.75
C LYS A 87 18.46 -13.98 1.77
N ILE A 88 17.85 -14.70 0.82
CA ILE A 88 17.97 -16.15 0.59
C ILE A 88 18.62 -16.37 -0.76
#